data_AF-A0ABD3XBI6-F1
#
_entry.id   AF-A0ABD3XBI6-F1
#
_cell.length_a   1.000
_cell.length_b   1.000
_cell.length_c   1.000
_cell.angle_alpha   90.00
_cell.angle_beta   90.00
_cell.angle_gamma   90.00
#
_symmetry.space_group_name_H-M   'P 1'
#
loop_
_entity.id
_entity.type
_entity.pdbx_description
1 polymer ?
#
loop_
_entity_poly.entity_id
_entity_poly.type
_entity_poly.pdbx_seq_one_letter_code
_entity_poly.pdbx_strand_id
1 'polypeptide(L)'
;PLTLPNDARWDIYVTAIYGSTDIVFVRLVGESYSDQLRMFETALEVEFRKEKKEEIAEDIICVAHVEGLFHRVKVITVEDDKIKCIFLDHGDAAILNREQLRPLDSEINRKLPYQAFNVSLHGLGEVADNPTGVSVLSNWTHGRSCVAEPIFRYG
;
A
#
# COMPACT_ATOMS: atom_id res chain seq x y z
N PRO A 1 9.45 8.07 -7.44
CA PRO A 1 8.81 6.76 -7.78
C PRO A 1 9.63 5.64 -7.12
N LEU A 2 9.02 4.47 -6.88
CA LEU A 2 9.74 3.32 -6.33
C LEU A 2 10.70 2.77 -7.40
N THR A 3 11.96 2.55 -7.03
CA THR A 3 12.94 1.91 -7.92
C THR A 3 12.81 0.41 -7.79
N LEU A 4 12.53 -0.29 -8.89
CA LEU A 4 12.39 -1.75 -8.91
C LEU A 4 13.77 -2.44 -9.06
N PRO A 5 14.00 -3.61 -8.44
CA PRO A 5 15.26 -4.33 -8.56
C PRO A 5 15.52 -4.78 -9.99
N ASN A 6 16.79 -4.86 -10.39
CA ASN A 6 17.19 -5.41 -11.69
C ASN A 6 17.37 -6.93 -11.67
N ASP A 7 17.17 -7.56 -10.52
CA ASP A 7 17.25 -9.00 -10.33
C ASP A 7 16.17 -9.75 -11.12
N ALA A 8 16.50 -10.98 -11.54
CA ALA A 8 15.58 -11.88 -12.22
C ALA A 8 14.43 -12.34 -11.31
N ARG A 9 14.63 -12.29 -9.99
CA ARG A 9 13.64 -12.68 -8.99
C ARG A 9 13.60 -11.65 -7.87
N TRP A 10 12.40 -11.41 -7.36
CA TRP A 10 12.16 -10.48 -6.27
C TRP A 10 11.55 -11.22 -5.09
N ASP A 11 12.09 -10.98 -3.90
CA ASP A 11 11.36 -11.30 -2.67
C ASP A 11 10.29 -10.24 -2.48
N ILE A 12 9.03 -10.68 -2.51
CA ILE A 12 7.85 -9.81 -2.37
C ILE A 12 7.01 -10.25 -1.18
N TYR A 13 6.17 -9.34 -0.70
CA TYR A 13 5.09 -9.63 0.24
C TYR A 13 3.76 -9.22 -0.40
N VAL A 14 2.80 -10.14 -0.50
CA VAL A 14 1.49 -9.86 -1.09
C VAL A 14 0.58 -9.24 -0.04
N THR A 15 0.25 -7.96 -0.23
CA THR A 15 -0.46 -7.15 0.76
C THR A 15 -1.97 -7.14 0.55
N ALA A 16 -2.44 -7.11 -0.70
CA ALA A 16 -3.87 -7.07 -1.01
C ALA A 16 -4.16 -7.70 -2.38
N ILE A 17 -5.35 -8.30 -2.53
CA ILE A 17 -5.84 -8.86 -3.80
C ILE A 17 -7.27 -8.40 -4.00
N TYR A 18 -7.57 -7.83 -5.17
CA TYR A 18 -8.88 -7.23 -5.46
C TYR A 18 -9.63 -7.97 -6.55
N GLY A 19 -10.22 -9.11 -6.20
CA GLY A 19 -11.21 -9.79 -7.05
C GLY A 19 -10.69 -10.27 -8.41
N SER A 20 -9.40 -10.11 -8.70
CA SER A 20 -8.80 -10.35 -10.00
C SER A 20 -7.32 -10.70 -9.84
N THR A 21 -6.80 -11.57 -10.72
CA THR A 21 -5.36 -11.86 -10.79
C THR A 21 -4.55 -10.74 -11.44
N ASP A 22 -5.22 -9.74 -12.01
CA ASP A 22 -4.60 -8.52 -12.55
C ASP A 22 -4.48 -7.42 -11.49
N ILE A 23 -5.16 -7.58 -10.34
CA ILE A 23 -5.19 -6.59 -9.29
C ILE A 23 -4.62 -7.16 -7.98
N VAL A 24 -3.30 -7.35 -7.96
CA VAL A 24 -2.54 -7.84 -6.80
C VAL A 24 -1.58 -6.75 -6.34
N PHE A 25 -1.69 -6.31 -5.10
CA PHE A 25 -0.73 -5.38 -4.51
C PHE A 25 0.36 -6.14 -3.78
N VAL A 26 1.59 -5.70 -4.02
CA VAL A 26 2.79 -6.28 -3.41
C VAL A 26 3.72 -5.18 -2.90
N ARG A 27 4.57 -5.56 -1.97
CA ARG A 27 5.77 -4.80 -1.57
C ARG A 27 7.02 -5.61 -1.83
N LEU A 28 8.13 -4.92 -2.07
CA LEU A 28 9.44 -5.55 -2.10
C LEU A 28 9.96 -5.78 -0.68
N VAL A 29 10.65 -6.90 -0.49
CA VAL A 29 11.29 -7.29 0.78
C VAL A 29 12.78 -7.03 0.69
N GLY A 30 13.35 -6.51 1.78
CA GLY A 30 14.79 -6.29 1.92
C GLY A 30 15.15 -4.95 2.54
N GLU A 31 16.45 -4.77 2.79
CA GLU A 31 17.00 -3.59 3.47
C GLU A 31 16.65 -2.28 2.77
N SER A 32 16.58 -2.29 1.43
CA SER A 32 16.25 -1.10 0.62
C SER A 32 14.73 -0.83 0.50
N TYR A 33 13.89 -1.69 1.06
CA TYR A 33 12.44 -1.65 0.89
C TYR A 33 11.70 -1.79 2.22
N SER A 34 11.38 -3.03 2.63
CA SER A 34 10.61 -3.30 3.84
C SER A 34 11.23 -2.70 5.10
N ASP A 35 12.56 -2.64 5.18
CA ASP A 35 13.24 -2.10 6.37
C ASP A 35 13.16 -0.57 6.40
N GLN A 36 13.30 0.09 5.24
CA GLN A 36 13.06 1.52 5.12
C GLN A 36 11.61 1.89 5.43
N LEU A 37 10.64 1.07 5.00
CA LEU A 37 9.23 1.26 5.34
C LEU A 37 9.02 1.21 6.85
N ARG A 38 9.56 0.20 7.54
CA ARG A 38 9.44 0.11 9.01
C ARG A 38 10.04 1.34 9.71
N MET A 39 11.20 1.80 9.27
CA MET A 39 11.80 3.04 9.82
C MET A 39 10.94 4.27 9.56
N PHE A 40 10.33 4.34 8.38
CA PHE A 40 9.47 5.43 8.00
C PHE A 40 8.14 5.43 8.78
N GLU A 41 7.53 4.27 9.01
CA GLU A 41 6.33 4.12 9.85
C GLU A 41 6.60 4.61 11.30
N THR A 42 7.78 4.35 11.85
CA THR A 42 8.21 4.95 13.14
C THR A 42 8.32 6.48 13.06
N ALA A 43 8.79 7.03 11.95
CA ALA A 43 8.84 8.49 11.76
C ALA A 43 7.44 9.12 11.62
N LEU A 44 6.48 8.39 11.04
CA LEU A 44 5.09 8.82 10.91
C LEU A 44 4.41 8.99 12.28
N GLU A 45 4.74 8.15 13.27
CA GLU A 45 4.27 8.31 14.66
C GLU A 45 4.61 9.71 15.21
N VAL A 46 5.85 10.15 14.99
CA VAL A 46 6.33 11.47 15.44
C VAL A 46 5.57 12.58 14.74
N GLU A 47 5.30 12.45 13.44
CA GLU A 47 4.50 13.42 12.69
C GLU A 47 3.05 13.46 13.15
N PHE A 48 2.43 12.30 13.40
CA PHE A 48 1.03 12.21 13.83
C PHE A 48 0.78 12.92 15.16
N ARG A 49 1.78 12.93 16.05
CA ARG A 49 1.72 13.60 17.36
C ARG A 49 1.83 15.12 17.28
N LYS A 50 2.25 15.68 16.14
CA LYS A 50 2.27 17.14 15.95
C LYS A 50 0.84 17.62 15.77
N GLU A 51 0.39 18.53 16.62
CA GLU A 51 -0.91 19.16 16.44
C GLU A 51 -0.94 19.93 15.12
N LYS A 52 -1.81 19.49 14.21
CA LYS A 52 -2.12 20.20 12.96
C LYS A 52 -3.60 20.51 12.91
N LYS A 53 -3.93 21.76 12.55
CA LYS A 53 -5.31 22.24 12.35
C LYS A 53 -5.72 22.26 10.88
N GLU A 54 -5.07 21.44 10.07
CA GLU A 54 -5.38 21.32 8.64
C GLU A 54 -6.62 20.46 8.46
N GLU A 55 -7.52 20.91 7.58
CA GLU A 55 -8.74 20.18 7.23
C GLU A 55 -8.42 18.95 6.39
N ILE A 56 -9.18 17.87 6.59
CA ILE A 56 -9.08 16.66 5.78
C ILE A 56 -10.02 16.79 4.58
N ALA A 57 -9.47 16.69 3.38
CA ALA A 57 -10.16 16.79 2.10
C ALA A 57 -9.76 15.64 1.17
N GLU A 58 -10.48 15.46 0.07
CA GLU A 58 -10.14 14.47 -0.96
C GLU A 58 -8.76 14.75 -1.57
N ASP A 59 -8.12 13.67 -2.05
CA ASP A 59 -6.81 13.65 -2.68
C ASP A 59 -5.60 14.04 -1.81
N ILE A 60 -5.80 14.45 -0.56
CA ILE A 60 -4.68 14.74 0.34
C ILE A 60 -4.03 13.46 0.88
N ILE A 61 -2.75 13.57 1.22
CA ILE A 61 -2.01 12.50 1.91
C ILE A 61 -2.06 12.75 3.41
N CYS A 62 -2.45 11.72 4.16
CA CYS A 62 -2.50 11.73 5.61
C CYS A 62 -1.61 10.65 6.20
N VAL A 63 -1.25 10.84 7.46
CA VAL A 63 -0.86 9.77 8.36
C VAL A 63 -2.13 9.22 9.01
N ALA A 64 -2.33 7.91 8.92
CA ALA A 64 -3.38 7.18 9.60
C ALA A 64 -2.82 6.44 10.82
N HIS A 65 -3.57 6.44 11.93
CA HIS A 65 -3.31 5.59 13.09
C HIS A 65 -4.40 4.51 13.19
N VAL A 66 -3.99 3.26 12.95
CA VAL A 66 -4.88 2.09 12.87
C VAL A 66 -4.24 0.95 13.64
N GLU A 67 -4.95 0.38 14.62
CA GLU A 67 -4.50 -0.79 15.39
C GLU A 67 -3.09 -0.65 16.01
N GLY A 68 -2.71 0.56 16.43
CA GLY A 68 -1.40 0.84 17.03
C GLY A 68 -0.26 1.04 16.03
N LEU A 69 -0.57 1.04 14.73
CA LEU A 69 0.39 1.27 13.64
C LEU A 69 0.09 2.57 12.89
N PHE A 70 1.13 3.12 12.26
CA PHE A 70 1.06 4.37 11.53
C PHE A 70 1.31 4.13 10.04
N HIS A 71 0.46 4.69 9.19
CA HIS A 71 0.49 4.43 7.76
C HIS A 71 0.32 5.70 6.96
N ARG A 72 0.90 5.76 5.75
CA ARG A 72 0.49 6.77 4.77
C ARG A 72 -0.77 6.33 4.06
N VAL A 73 -1.74 7.22 4.00
CA VAL A 73 -2.97 7.02 3.25
C VAL A 73 -3.24 8.20 2.33
N LYS A 74 -3.88 7.93 1.20
CA LYS A 74 -4.52 8.95 0.37
C LYS A 74 -6.01 8.95 0.66
N VAL A 75 -6.57 10.13 0.93
CA VAL A 75 -8.01 10.31 1.08
C VAL A 75 -8.67 10.24 -0.30
N ILE A 76 -9.69 9.40 -0.42
CA ILE A 76 -10.44 9.18 -1.66
C ILE A 76 -11.79 9.88 -1.61
N THR A 77 -12.55 9.66 -0.54
CA THR A 77 -13.83 10.35 -0.31
C THR A 77 -13.98 10.76 1.15
N VAL A 78 -14.68 11.86 1.37
CA VAL A 78 -15.01 12.37 2.71
C VAL A 78 -16.54 12.43 2.84
N GLU A 79 -17.11 11.53 3.64
CA GLU A 79 -18.54 11.45 3.92
C GLU A 79 -18.77 11.62 5.43
N ASP A 80 -19.03 12.86 5.87
CA ASP A 80 -19.11 13.24 7.28
C ASP A 80 -17.85 12.84 8.08
N ASP A 81 -17.98 11.86 8.97
CA ASP A 81 -16.92 11.27 9.78
C ASP A 81 -16.31 10.00 9.17
N LYS A 82 -16.86 9.50 8.05
CA LYS A 82 -16.37 8.32 7.34
C LYS A 82 -15.51 8.74 6.16
N ILE A 83 -14.22 8.47 6.27
CA ILE A 83 -13.23 8.89 5.28
C ILE A 83 -12.67 7.64 4.60
N LYS A 84 -12.95 7.48 3.31
CA LYS A 84 -12.41 6.37 2.54
C LYS A 84 -10.97 6.69 2.17
N CYS A 85 -10.07 5.77 2.49
CA CYS A 85 -8.63 5.93 2.32
C CYS A 85 -8.03 4.74 1.59
N ILE A 86 -6.97 4.97 0.81
CA ILE A 86 -6.09 3.92 0.26
C ILE A 86 -4.74 4.00 0.97
N PHE A 87 -4.25 2.87 1.47
CA PHE A 87 -2.95 2.76 2.10
C PHE A 87 -1.87 2.71 1.03
N LEU A 88 -1.04 3.75 0.97
CA LEU A 88 -0.08 3.92 -0.14
C LEU A 88 1.09 2.92 -0.07
N ASP A 89 1.33 2.39 1.12
CA ASP A 89 2.40 1.42 1.36
C ASP A 89 1.87 -0.02 1.48
N HIS A 90 0.55 -0.23 1.44
CA HIS A 90 -0.05 -1.57 1.58
C HIS A 90 -1.07 -1.91 0.47
N GLY A 91 -1.55 -0.91 -0.27
CA GLY A 91 -2.40 -1.07 -1.45
C GLY A 91 -3.87 -1.37 -1.12
N ASP A 92 -4.18 -1.71 0.13
CA ASP A 92 -5.54 -1.92 0.60
C ASP A 92 -6.28 -0.59 0.86
N ALA A 93 -7.60 -0.68 1.05
CA ALA A 93 -8.45 0.47 1.30
C ALA A 93 -9.32 0.23 2.53
N ALA A 94 -9.53 1.28 3.33
CA ALA A 94 -10.38 1.22 4.50
C ALA A 94 -11.20 2.50 4.66
N ILE A 95 -12.26 2.41 5.46
CA ILE A 95 -13.00 3.57 5.96
C ILE A 95 -12.43 3.88 7.33
N LEU A 96 -11.94 5.11 7.51
CA LEU A 96 -11.33 5.60 8.74
C LEU A 96 -12.13 6.78 9.29
N ASN A 97 -12.07 6.96 10.61
CA ASN A 97 -12.63 8.14 11.26
C ASN A 97 -11.65 9.31 11.18
N ARG A 98 -12.19 10.53 11.26
CA ARG A 98 -11.41 11.78 11.23
C ARG A 98 -10.31 11.82 12.28
N GLU A 99 -10.56 11.28 13.47
CA GLU A 99 -9.60 11.27 14.59
C GLU A 99 -8.37 10.41 14.29
N GLN A 100 -8.51 9.42 13.41
CA GLN A 100 -7.43 8.53 13.00
C GLN A 100 -6.49 9.16 11.99
N LEU A 101 -6.79 10.35 11.47
CA LEU A 101 -6.07 10.96 10.35
C LEU A 101 -5.43 12.29 10.74
N ARG A 102 -4.21 12.53 10.27
CA ARG A 102 -3.55 13.83 10.31
C ARG A 102 -2.92 14.12 8.96
N PRO A 103 -3.09 15.32 8.37
CA PRO A 103 -2.43 15.68 7.12
C PRO A 103 -0.90 15.54 7.21
N LEU A 104 -0.32 14.83 6.23
CA LEU A 104 1.11 14.55 6.21
C LEU A 104 1.87 15.69 5.55
N ASP A 105 2.94 16.14 6.20
CA ASP A 105 3.83 17.15 5.64
C ASP A 105 4.45 16.66 4.31
N SER A 106 4.46 17.53 3.30
CA SER A 106 4.89 17.15 1.95
C SER A 106 6.39 16.80 1.85
N GLU A 107 7.24 17.42 2.68
CA GLU A 107 8.67 17.11 2.73
C GLU A 107 8.90 15.76 3.39
N ILE A 108 8.14 15.42 4.43
CA ILE A 108 8.18 14.09 5.02
C ILE A 108 7.65 13.03 4.05
N ASN A 109 6.52 13.29 3.38
CA ASN A 109 5.94 12.37 2.42
C ASN A 109 6.93 11.98 1.30
N ARG A 110 7.75 12.93 0.84
CA ARG A 110 8.74 12.71 -0.23
C ARG A 110 9.96 11.89 0.19
N LYS A 111 10.19 11.65 1.49
CA LYS A 111 11.38 10.92 1.98
C LYS A 111 11.40 9.44 1.60
N LEU A 112 10.24 8.84 1.33
CA LEU A 112 10.14 7.44 0.92
C LEU A 112 9.17 7.33 -0.26
N PRO A 113 9.51 6.62 -1.35
CA PRO A 113 8.52 6.27 -2.37
C PRO A 113 7.36 5.44 -1.79
N TYR A 114 6.19 5.46 -2.41
CA TYR A 114 5.11 4.54 -2.04
C TYR A 114 5.55 3.10 -2.29
N GLN A 115 5.36 2.24 -1.29
CA GLN A 115 5.95 0.90 -1.28
C GLN A 115 5.05 -0.16 -1.90
N ALA A 116 3.73 0.04 -1.86
CA ALA A 116 2.81 -0.87 -2.52
C ALA A 116 2.64 -0.50 -3.99
N PHE A 117 2.72 -1.50 -4.85
CA PHE A 117 2.45 -1.36 -6.27
C PHE A 117 1.67 -2.56 -6.77
N ASN A 118 0.92 -2.34 -7.84
CA ASN A 118 0.09 -3.33 -8.48
C ASN A 118 0.92 -4.24 -9.39
N VAL A 119 0.61 -5.53 -9.40
CA VAL A 119 1.11 -6.53 -10.33
C VAL A 119 -0.03 -7.40 -10.82
N SER A 120 0.19 -8.01 -11.99
CA SER A 120 -0.71 -8.98 -12.61
C SER A 120 -0.02 -10.34 -12.73
N LEU A 121 -0.73 -11.44 -12.53
CA LEU A 121 -0.20 -12.78 -12.82
C LEU A 121 -0.16 -13.02 -14.34
N HIS A 122 1.03 -13.26 -14.85
CA HIS A 122 1.23 -13.54 -16.27
C HIS A 122 0.49 -14.82 -16.71
N GLY A 123 -0.12 -14.78 -17.90
CA GLY A 123 -0.80 -15.92 -18.51
C GLY A 123 -2.22 -16.19 -18.03
N LEU A 124 -2.77 -15.37 -17.13
CA LEU A 124 -4.14 -15.54 -16.60
C LEU A 124 -5.15 -14.50 -17.09
N GLY A 125 -4.79 -13.62 -18.02
CA GLY A 125 -5.64 -12.49 -18.44
C GLY A 125 -7.06 -12.86 -18.88
N GLU A 126 -7.25 -13.97 -19.61
CA GLU A 126 -8.59 -14.42 -20.04
C GLU A 126 -9.47 -14.92 -18.88
N VAL A 127 -8.87 -15.29 -17.77
CA VAL A 127 -9.52 -15.85 -16.58
C VAL A 127 -9.24 -15.03 -15.33
N ALA A 128 -8.83 -13.77 -15.49
CA ALA A 128 -8.32 -12.95 -14.38
C ALA A 128 -9.36 -12.79 -13.27
N ASP A 129 -10.63 -12.66 -13.66
CA ASP A 129 -11.76 -12.48 -12.73
C ASP A 129 -12.44 -13.81 -12.36
N ASN A 130 -11.84 -14.96 -12.69
CA ASN A 130 -12.39 -16.26 -12.30
C ASN A 130 -12.37 -16.40 -10.76
N PRO A 131 -13.53 -16.52 -10.08
CA PRO A 131 -13.59 -16.50 -8.62
C PRO A 131 -12.79 -17.63 -7.96
N THR A 132 -12.74 -18.81 -8.59
CA THR A 132 -11.94 -19.94 -8.10
C THR A 132 -10.46 -19.64 -8.20
N GLY A 133 -10.00 -19.10 -9.33
CA GLY A 133 -8.60 -18.68 -9.52
C GLY A 133 -8.16 -17.63 -8.50
N VAL A 134 -8.99 -16.60 -8.31
CA VAL A 134 -8.75 -15.54 -7.33
C VAL A 134 -8.73 -16.08 -5.90
N SER A 135 -9.65 -16.99 -5.55
CA SER A 135 -9.66 -17.64 -4.23
C SER A 135 -8.40 -18.47 -3.98
N VAL A 136 -7.95 -19.25 -4.97
CA VAL A 136 -6.71 -20.02 -4.88
C VAL A 136 -5.51 -19.09 -4.69
N LEU A 137 -5.40 -18.05 -5.52
CA LEU A 137 -4.34 -17.04 -5.40
C LEU A 137 -4.31 -16.43 -4.00
N SER A 138 -5.47 -15.98 -3.51
CA SER A 138 -5.60 -15.38 -2.18
C SER A 138 -5.18 -16.35 -1.08
N ASN A 139 -5.67 -17.59 -1.09
CA ASN A 139 -5.33 -18.57 -0.06
C ASN A 139 -3.84 -18.90 -0.01
N TRP A 140 -3.16 -18.86 -1.15
CA TRP A 140 -1.75 -19.23 -1.24
C TRP A 140 -0.80 -18.09 -0.97
N THR A 141 -1.19 -16.85 -1.25
CA THR A 141 -0.25 -15.72 -1.29
C THR A 141 -0.61 -14.57 -0.36
N HIS A 142 -1.89 -14.32 -0.09
CA HIS A 142 -2.30 -13.16 0.71
C HIS A 142 -1.67 -13.17 2.09
N GLY A 143 -1.01 -12.07 2.46
CA GLY A 143 -0.33 -11.92 3.74
C GLY A 143 0.94 -12.75 3.87
N ARG A 144 1.56 -13.18 2.76
CA ARG A 144 2.77 -14.02 2.76
C ARG A 144 3.88 -13.41 1.92
N SER A 145 5.11 -13.79 2.27
CA SER A 145 6.28 -13.56 1.42
C SER A 145 6.34 -14.62 0.31
N CYS A 146 6.64 -14.19 -0.90
CA CYS A 146 6.76 -15.02 -2.09
C CYS A 146 7.99 -14.59 -2.89
N VAL A 147 8.46 -15.48 -3.76
CA VAL A 147 9.44 -15.13 -4.80
C VAL A 147 8.66 -14.86 -6.09
N ALA A 148 8.79 -13.66 -6.63
CA ALA A 148 8.22 -13.28 -7.92
C ALA A 148 9.29 -13.29 -9.00
N GLU A 149 8.90 -13.71 -10.21
CA GLU A 149 9.72 -13.59 -11.42
C GLU A 149 9.06 -12.56 -12.35
N PRO A 150 9.62 -11.35 -12.48
CA PRO A 150 9.01 -10.30 -13.31
C PRO A 150 9.11 -10.66 -14.80
N ILE A 151 7.98 -10.84 -15.47
CA ILE A 151 7.93 -11.15 -16.91
C ILE A 151 7.96 -9.88 -17.77
N PHE A 152 7.15 -8.89 -17.40
CA PHE A 152 7.08 -7.59 -18.07
C PHE A 152 7.13 -6.46 -17.06
N ARG A 153 7.71 -5.33 -17.46
CA ARG A 153 7.70 -4.07 -16.70
C ARG A 153 7.06 -3.00 -17.58
N TYR A 154 5.91 -2.50 -17.16
CA TYR A 154 5.30 -1.34 -17.80
C TYR A 154 5.87 -0.09 -17.11
N GLY A 155 6.43 0.81 -17.91
CA GLY A 155 7.10 2.04 -17.44
C GLY A 155 6.14 3.18 -17.16
#